data_AF-A0A9X2RHI3-F1
#
_entry.id   AF-A0A9X2RHI3-F1
#
_cell.length_a   1.000
_cell.length_b   1.000
_cell.length_c   1.000
_cell.angle_alpha   90.00
_cell.angle_beta   90.00
_cell.angle_gamma   90.00
#
_symmetry.space_group_name_H-M   'P 1'
#
loop_
_entity.id
_entity.type
_entity.pdbx_description
1 polymer ?
#
loop_
_entity_poly.entity_id
_entity_poly.type
_entity_poly.pdbx_seq_one_letter_code
_entity_poly.pdbx_strand_id
1 'polypeptide(L)'
;MENLPIAEAIRLAVAPIFLLAGIGALLNVMTARLGRVVDRARLLEGMIEAGEEADLLMRHQVELAVLGSRIRAANRAIYTTSISALFVCFVVALLFVEELTSSIPVAAEAIAALFILTMAFLTLGLAFFLREIAVASRSLQVRSELLGEQRLR
;
A
#
# COMPACT_ATOMS: atom_id res chain seq x y z
N MET A 1 -40.07 -22.01 5.00
CA MET A 1 -38.64 -21.69 5.21
C MET A 1 -38.16 -21.09 3.91
N GLU A 2 -38.19 -19.77 3.82
CA GLU A 2 -37.74 -19.06 2.62
C GLU A 2 -36.21 -18.95 2.72
N ASN A 3 -35.52 -19.97 2.23
CA ASN A 3 -34.08 -19.89 2.01
C ASN A 3 -33.92 -18.97 0.79
N LEU A 4 -33.79 -17.66 1.02
CA LEU A 4 -33.40 -16.72 -0.02
C LEU A 4 -31.89 -16.92 -0.20
N PRO A 5 -31.40 -17.62 -1.24
CA PRO A 5 -29.96 -17.82 -1.48
C PRO A 5 -29.21 -16.47 -1.44
N ILE A 6 -29.87 -15.39 -1.84
CA ILE A 6 -29.30 -14.05 -1.76
C ILE A 6 -28.96 -13.58 -0.34
N ALA A 7 -29.74 -13.95 0.67
CA ALA A 7 -29.48 -13.57 2.06
C ALA A 7 -28.26 -14.30 2.61
N GLU A 8 -28.08 -15.58 2.24
CA GLU A 8 -26.91 -16.36 2.64
C GLU A 8 -25.65 -15.89 1.90
N ALA A 9 -25.73 -15.58 0.61
CA ALA A 9 -24.64 -15.00 -0.17
C ALA A 9 -24.13 -13.69 0.47
N ILE A 10 -25.06 -12.82 0.88
CA ILE A 10 -24.72 -11.58 1.56
C ILE A 10 -24.00 -11.86 2.89
N ARG A 11 -24.52 -12.78 3.72
CA ARG A 11 -23.90 -13.15 5.00
C ARG A 11 -22.48 -13.67 4.84
N LEU A 12 -22.25 -14.57 3.87
CA LEU A 12 -20.93 -15.12 3.57
C LEU A 12 -19.97 -14.03 3.06
N ALA A 13 -20.46 -13.08 2.27
CA ALA A 13 -19.66 -12.00 1.72
C ALA A 13 -19.29 -10.88 2.73
N VAL A 14 -19.95 -10.77 3.88
CA VAL A 14 -19.69 -9.69 4.85
C VAL A 14 -18.22 -9.68 5.30
N ALA A 15 -17.65 -10.83 5.64
CA ALA A 15 -16.28 -10.93 6.13
C ALA A 15 -15.23 -10.43 5.11
N PRO A 16 -15.20 -10.90 3.84
CA PRO A 16 -14.28 -10.37 2.84
C PRO A 16 -14.55 -8.91 2.47
N ILE A 17 -15.80 -8.44 2.47
CA ILE A 17 -16.10 -7.01 2.22
C ILE A 17 -15.55 -6.13 3.35
N PHE A 18 -15.63 -6.57 4.61
CA PHE A 18 -15.03 -5.84 5.73
C PHE A 18 -13.51 -5.71 5.58
N LEU A 19 -12.85 -6.77 5.12
CA LEU A 19 -11.44 -6.72 4.76
C LEU A 19 -11.17 -5.71 3.63
N LEU A 20 -12.01 -5.66 2.59
CA LEU A 20 -11.87 -4.69 1.49
C LEU A 20 -11.87 -3.23 2.01
N ALA A 21 -12.76 -2.92 2.96
CA ALA A 21 -12.78 -1.62 3.62
C ALA A 21 -11.48 -1.34 4.40
N GLY A 22 -10.96 -2.35 5.11
CA GLY A 22 -9.66 -2.27 5.78
C GLY A 22 -8.50 -2.02 4.81
N ILE A 23 -8.50 -2.68 3.65
CA ILE A 23 -7.52 -2.45 2.59
C ILE A 23 -7.62 -1.01 2.07
N GLY A 24 -8.84 -0.49 1.85
CA GLY A 24 -9.07 0.89 1.45
C GLY A 24 -8.49 1.91 2.45
N ALA A 25 -8.69 1.67 3.75
CA ALA A 25 -8.09 2.50 4.80
C ALA A 25 -6.55 2.46 4.76
N LEU A 26 -5.96 1.27 4.58
CA LEU A 26 -4.50 1.12 4.44
C LEU A 26 -3.96 1.85 3.21
N LEU A 27 -4.61 1.72 2.05
CA LEU A 27 -4.23 2.42 0.82
C LEU A 27 -4.28 3.93 0.98
N ASN A 28 -5.28 4.46 1.71
CA ASN A 28 -5.36 5.89 2.00
C ASN A 28 -4.15 6.36 2.82
N VAL A 29 -3.76 5.62 3.86
CA VAL A 29 -2.57 5.92 4.67
C VAL A 29 -1.29 5.88 3.82
N MET A 30 -1.13 4.85 2.99
CA MET A 30 0.03 4.72 2.10
C MET A 30 0.12 5.88 1.11
N THR A 31 -1.01 6.24 0.48
CA THR A 31 -1.09 7.30 -0.53
C THR A 31 -0.88 8.68 0.08
N ALA A 32 -1.48 8.97 1.22
CA ALA A 32 -1.24 10.23 1.94
C ALA A 32 0.24 10.38 2.35
N ARG A 33 0.88 9.28 2.74
CA ARG A 33 2.30 9.28 3.05
C ARG A 33 3.17 9.47 1.81
N LEU A 34 2.83 8.82 0.69
CA LEU A 34 3.52 8.99 -0.59
C LEU A 34 3.42 10.43 -1.10
N GLY A 35 2.23 11.05 -1.01
CA GLY A 35 1.99 12.44 -1.40
C GLY A 35 3.00 13.39 -0.78
N ARG A 36 3.21 13.30 0.55
CA ARG A 36 4.22 14.11 1.25
C ARG A 36 5.66 13.91 0.74
N VAL A 37 6.01 12.71 0.28
CA VAL A 37 7.35 12.43 -0.28
C VAL A 37 7.47 12.99 -1.70
N VAL A 38 6.42 12.84 -2.51
CA VAL A 38 6.35 13.38 -3.88
C VAL A 38 6.36 14.90 -3.88
N ASP A 39 5.60 15.54 -3.00
CA ASP A 39 5.56 17.00 -2.87
C ASP A 39 6.94 17.54 -2.49
N ARG A 40 7.65 16.88 -1.57
CA ARG A 40 9.05 17.24 -1.24
C ARG A 40 9.98 17.09 -2.44
N ALA A 41 9.84 16.02 -3.23
CA ALA A 41 10.65 15.84 -4.44
C ALA A 41 10.40 16.95 -5.46
N ARG A 42 9.13 17.31 -5.70
CA ARG A 42 8.75 18.39 -6.61
C ARG A 42 9.28 19.76 -6.17
N LEU A 43 9.23 20.06 -4.87
CA LEU A 43 9.82 21.30 -4.34
C LEU A 43 11.33 21.36 -4.61
N LEU A 44 12.02 20.22 -4.46
CA LEU A 44 13.45 20.12 -4.66
C LEU A 44 13.84 20.21 -6.15
N GLU A 45 13.06 19.60 -7.03
CA GLU A 45 13.19 19.76 -8.49
C GLU A 45 13.04 21.23 -8.90
N GLY A 46 12.03 21.94 -8.36
CA GLY A 46 11.84 23.37 -8.64
C GLY A 46 13.00 24.27 -8.17
N MET A 47 13.65 23.93 -7.04
CA MET A 47 14.84 24.66 -6.56
C MET A 47 16.05 24.45 -7.48
N ILE A 48 16.24 23.24 -8.00
CA ILE A 48 17.29 22.92 -8.97
C ILE A 48 17.06 23.70 -10.28
N GLU A 49 15.83 23.70 -10.79
CA GLU A 49 15.47 24.39 -12.04
C GLU A 49 15.61 25.92 -11.94
N ALA A 50 15.47 26.49 -10.74
CA ALA A 50 15.61 27.92 -10.49
C ALA A 50 17.07 28.44 -10.54
N GLY A 51 18.07 27.57 -10.74
CA GLY A 51 19.46 27.97 -10.97
C GLY A 51 20.27 28.20 -9.68
N GLU A 52 20.31 27.21 -8.80
CA GLU A 52 21.13 27.23 -7.59
C GLU A 52 22.65 27.10 -7.84
N GLU A 53 23.46 27.48 -6.84
CA GLU A 53 24.91 27.32 -6.87
C GLU A 53 25.34 25.85 -7.05
N ALA A 54 26.44 25.63 -7.77
CA ALA A 54 26.91 24.30 -8.17
C ALA A 54 27.09 23.29 -7.01
N ASP A 55 27.47 23.77 -5.81
CA ASP A 55 27.67 22.92 -4.63
C ASP A 55 26.35 22.47 -3.99
N LEU A 56 25.28 23.25 -4.15
CA LEU A 56 23.92 22.91 -3.70
C LEU A 56 23.22 21.96 -4.68
N LEU A 57 23.44 22.15 -5.99
CA LEU A 57 22.92 21.28 -7.04
C LEU A 57 23.29 19.80 -6.82
N MET A 58 24.55 19.52 -6.48
CA MET A 58 25.00 18.15 -6.26
C MET A 58 24.35 17.52 -5.02
N ARG A 59 24.13 18.30 -3.95
CA ARG A 59 23.44 17.82 -2.73
C ARG A 59 21.97 17.52 -3.01
N HIS A 60 21.28 18.39 -3.75
CA HIS A 60 19.86 18.20 -4.08
C HIS A 60 19.64 17.02 -5.03
N GLN A 61 20.53 16.78 -6.00
CA GLN A 61 20.45 15.59 -6.85
C GLN A 61 20.58 14.28 -6.05
N VAL A 62 21.48 14.23 -5.06
CA VAL A 62 21.60 13.07 -4.17
C VAL A 62 20.33 12.89 -3.33
N GLU A 63 19.77 13.97 -2.79
CA GLU A 63 18.50 13.90 -2.05
C GLU A 63 17.33 13.43 -2.94
N LEU A 64 17.24 13.90 -4.18
CA LEU A 64 16.25 13.43 -5.15
C LEU A 64 16.38 11.94 -5.46
N ALA A 65 17.60 11.41 -5.60
CA ALA A 65 17.82 9.98 -5.83
C ALA A 65 17.28 9.14 -4.66
N VAL A 66 17.48 9.61 -3.41
CA VAL A 66 16.94 8.97 -2.21
C VAL A 66 15.42 9.04 -2.18
N LEU A 67 14.83 10.22 -2.46
CA LEU A 67 13.37 10.40 -2.53
C LEU A 67 12.74 9.51 -3.61
N GLY A 68 13.35 9.42 -4.79
CA GLY A 68 12.92 8.56 -5.89
C GLY A 68 12.92 7.07 -5.50
N SER A 69 13.94 6.61 -4.77
CA SER A 69 13.96 5.24 -4.25
C SER A 69 12.83 4.98 -3.27
N ARG A 70 12.49 5.95 -2.41
CA ARG A 70 11.36 5.86 -1.47
C ARG A 70 10.01 5.83 -2.19
N ILE A 71 9.84 6.67 -3.21
CA ILE A 71 8.64 6.69 -4.07
C ILE A 71 8.43 5.31 -4.71
N ARG A 72 9.48 4.71 -5.30
CA ARG A 72 9.39 3.37 -5.91
C ARG A 72 9.01 2.29 -4.87
N ALA A 73 9.59 2.34 -3.68
CA ALA A 73 9.27 1.39 -2.61
C ALA A 73 7.82 1.52 -2.13
N ALA A 74 7.33 2.74 -1.92
CA ALA A 74 5.95 3.03 -1.54
C ALA A 74 4.96 2.60 -2.63
N ASN A 75 5.24 2.92 -3.90
CA ASN A 75 4.42 2.47 -5.02
C ASN A 75 4.33 0.94 -5.08
N ARG A 76 5.43 0.23 -4.86
CA ARG A 76 5.40 -1.24 -4.82
C ARG A 76 4.48 -1.77 -3.73
N ALA A 77 4.50 -1.18 -2.53
CA ALA A 77 3.58 -1.53 -1.45
C ALA A 77 2.11 -1.29 -1.84
N ILE A 78 1.82 -0.13 -2.44
CA ILE A 78 0.48 0.23 -2.94
C ILE A 78 0.03 -0.78 -4.00
N TYR A 79 0.85 -1.08 -5.01
CA TYR A 79 0.51 -2.04 -6.06
C TYR A 79 0.18 -3.42 -5.50
N THR A 80 1.04 -3.97 -4.63
CA THR A 80 0.80 -5.30 -4.03
C THR A 80 -0.47 -5.31 -3.17
N THR A 81 -0.73 -4.23 -2.43
CA THR A 81 -1.95 -4.08 -1.61
C THR A 81 -3.20 -3.95 -2.49
N SER A 82 -3.15 -3.18 -3.58
CA SER A 82 -4.25 -3.07 -4.54
C SER A 82 -4.55 -4.39 -5.26
N ILE A 83 -3.53 -5.20 -5.57
CA ILE A 83 -3.74 -6.57 -6.10
C ILE A 83 -4.50 -7.43 -5.10
N SER A 84 -4.21 -7.33 -3.80
CA SER A 84 -5.00 -8.04 -2.78
C SER A 84 -6.47 -7.59 -2.78
N ALA A 85 -6.75 -6.29 -2.91
CA ALA A 85 -8.13 -5.80 -3.01
C ALA A 85 -8.88 -6.37 -4.22
N LEU A 86 -8.21 -6.49 -5.37
CA LEU A 86 -8.79 -7.13 -6.57
C LEU A 86 -9.14 -8.60 -6.31
N PHE A 87 -8.27 -9.35 -5.63
CA PHE A 87 -8.59 -10.73 -5.28
C PHE A 87 -9.75 -10.85 -4.28
N VAL A 88 -9.90 -9.90 -3.33
CA VAL A 88 -11.09 -9.83 -2.48
C VAL A 88 -12.36 -9.67 -3.32
N CYS A 89 -12.36 -8.79 -4.32
CA CYS A 89 -13.50 -8.62 -5.22
C CYS A 89 -13.86 -9.92 -5.95
N PHE A 90 -12.86 -10.68 -6.40
CA PHE A 90 -13.09 -12.00 -7.02
C PHE A 90 -13.63 -13.02 -6.01
N VAL A 91 -13.12 -13.07 -4.77
CA VAL A 91 -13.67 -13.93 -3.71
C VAL A 91 -15.15 -13.63 -3.49
N VAL A 92 -15.51 -12.36 -3.35
CA VAL A 92 -16.91 -11.93 -3.16
C VAL A 92 -17.77 -12.35 -4.36
N ALA A 93 -17.31 -12.12 -5.59
CA ALA A 93 -18.04 -12.53 -6.78
C ALA A 93 -18.27 -14.05 -6.83
N LEU A 94 -17.26 -14.85 -6.48
CA LEU A 94 -17.37 -16.31 -6.46
C LEU A 94 -18.35 -16.81 -5.39
N LEU A 95 -18.36 -16.22 -4.19
CA LEU A 95 -19.33 -16.54 -3.14
C LEU A 95 -20.78 -16.31 -3.61
N PHE A 96 -21.02 -15.21 -4.35
CA PHE A 96 -22.34 -14.95 -4.93
C PHE A 96 -22.71 -15.94 -6.05
N VAL A 97 -21.75 -16.33 -6.89
CA VAL A 97 -21.98 -17.29 -7.99
C VAL A 97 -22.30 -18.69 -7.43
N GLU A 98 -21.56 -19.13 -6.41
CA GLU A 98 -21.76 -20.41 -5.73
C GLU A 98 -23.19 -20.53 -5.19
N GLU A 99 -23.62 -19.50 -4.46
CA GLU A 99 -24.93 -19.49 -3.81
C GLU A 99 -26.10 -19.31 -4.81
N LEU A 100 -25.92 -18.54 -5.88
CA LEU A 100 -26.99 -18.28 -6.85
C LEU A 100 -27.19 -19.43 -7.85
N THR A 101 -26.14 -20.16 -8.19
CA THR A 101 -26.22 -21.10 -9.33
C THR A 101 -26.71 -22.47 -8.93
N SER A 102 -26.59 -22.90 -7.65
CA SER A 102 -26.93 -24.23 -7.08
C SER A 102 -26.48 -25.49 -7.85
N SER A 103 -25.99 -25.34 -9.07
CA SER A 103 -25.82 -26.35 -10.12
C SER A 103 -24.36 -26.45 -10.57
N ILE A 104 -23.59 -25.39 -10.33
CA ILE A 104 -22.15 -25.34 -10.54
C ILE A 104 -21.55 -25.23 -9.14
N PRO A 105 -21.15 -26.33 -8.51
CA PRO A 105 -20.34 -26.26 -7.31
C PRO A 105 -19.02 -25.58 -7.69
N VAL A 106 -18.92 -24.28 -7.42
CA VAL A 106 -17.61 -23.65 -7.35
C VAL A 106 -16.87 -24.42 -6.27
N ALA A 107 -15.69 -24.95 -6.58
CA ALA A 107 -14.94 -25.70 -5.58
C ALA A 107 -14.67 -24.74 -4.40
N ALA A 108 -15.22 -25.04 -3.22
CA ALA A 108 -14.92 -24.29 -1.99
C ALA A 108 -13.40 -24.15 -1.79
N GLU A 109 -12.64 -25.14 -2.27
CA GLU A 109 -11.17 -25.13 -2.37
C GLU A 109 -10.62 -23.95 -3.19
N ALA A 110 -11.26 -23.59 -4.31
CA ALA A 110 -10.84 -22.47 -5.15
C ALA A 110 -11.08 -21.11 -4.46
N ILE A 111 -12.22 -20.94 -3.78
CA ILE A 111 -12.51 -19.74 -3.00
C ILE A 111 -11.52 -19.62 -1.84
N ALA A 112 -11.26 -20.71 -1.14
CA ALA A 112 -10.28 -20.77 -0.06
C ALA A 112 -8.86 -20.44 -0.57
N ALA A 113 -8.44 -21.02 -1.69
CA ALA A 113 -7.13 -20.76 -2.28
C ALA A 113 -6.98 -19.28 -2.71
N LEU A 114 -8.02 -18.69 -3.30
CA LEU A 114 -8.02 -17.29 -3.69
C LEU A 114 -8.00 -16.34 -2.49
N PHE A 115 -8.68 -16.70 -1.41
CA PHE A 115 -8.64 -15.95 -0.16
C PHE A 115 -7.26 -16.05 0.53
N ILE A 116 -6.62 -17.22 0.52
CA ILE A 116 -5.23 -17.38 1.00
C ILE A 116 -4.27 -16.54 0.14
N LEU A 117 -4.44 -16.56 -1.19
CA LEU A 117 -3.64 -15.75 -2.10
C LEU A 117 -3.82 -14.25 -1.80
N THR A 118 -5.06 -13.81 -1.58
CA THR A 118 -5.38 -12.45 -1.12
C THR A 118 -4.60 -12.08 0.15
N MET A 119 -4.65 -12.94 1.17
CA MET A 119 -3.93 -12.74 2.43
C MET A 119 -2.42 -12.64 2.22
N ALA A 120 -1.86 -13.45 1.33
CA ALA A 120 -0.44 -13.41 0.99
C ALA A 120 -0.04 -12.08 0.35
N PHE A 121 -0.81 -11.60 -0.65
CA PHE A 121 -0.58 -10.30 -1.28
C PHE A 121 -0.73 -9.14 -0.28
N LEU A 122 -1.75 -9.18 0.57
CA LEU A 122 -1.96 -8.15 1.59
C LEU A 122 -0.79 -8.11 2.58
N THR A 123 -0.33 -9.27 3.04
CA THR A 123 0.81 -9.40 3.95
C THR A 123 2.09 -8.86 3.32
N LEU A 124 2.34 -9.19 2.05
CA LEU A 124 3.48 -8.66 1.28
C LEU A 124 3.41 -7.15 1.10
N GLY A 125 2.23 -6.60 0.77
CA GLY A 125 1.98 -5.17 0.68
C GLY A 125 2.27 -4.44 1.99
N LEU A 126 1.79 -4.99 3.11
CA LEU A 126 2.05 -4.47 4.44
C LEU A 126 3.53 -4.56 4.83
N ALA A 127 4.21 -5.66 4.50
CA ALA A 127 5.64 -5.83 4.75
C ALA A 127 6.47 -4.80 3.98
N PHE A 128 6.13 -4.51 2.72
CA PHE A 128 6.78 -3.44 1.95
C PHE A 128 6.53 -2.08 2.56
N PHE A 129 5.32 -1.81 3.03
CA PHE A 129 4.99 -0.56 3.71
C PHE A 129 5.76 -0.40 5.03
N LEU A 130 5.83 -1.44 5.86
CA LEU A 130 6.61 -1.45 7.09
C LEU A 130 8.11 -1.21 6.84
N ARG A 131 8.68 -1.86 5.82
CA ARG A 131 10.07 -1.63 5.41
C ARG A 131 10.30 -0.18 5.00
N GLU A 132 9.38 0.41 4.25
CA GLU A 132 9.49 1.80 3.82
C GLU A 132 9.40 2.77 5.01
N ILE A 133 8.55 2.50 6.00
CA ILE A 133 8.50 3.26 7.26
C ILE A 133 9.83 3.13 8.03
N ALA A 134 10.35 1.91 8.18
CA ALA A 134 11.59 1.68 8.92
C ALA A 134 12.79 2.46 8.33
N VAL A 135 12.90 2.48 7.00
CA VAL A 135 13.93 3.25 6.29
C VAL A 135 13.76 4.76 6.52
N ALA A 136 12.52 5.25 6.46
CA ALA A 136 12.24 6.66 6.70
C ALA A 136 12.55 7.10 8.13
N SER A 137 12.18 6.31 9.13
CA SER A 137 12.44 6.62 10.53
C SER A 137 13.94 6.68 10.84
N ARG A 138 14.74 5.76 10.28
CA ARG A 138 16.21 5.81 10.44
C ARG A 138 16.83 7.08 9.85
N SER A 139 16.31 7.56 8.71
CA SER A 139 16.82 8.80 8.09
C SER A 139 16.59 10.06 8.94
N LEU A 140 15.56 10.05 9.81
CA LEU A 140 15.28 11.16 10.72
C LEU A 140 16.18 11.14 11.95
N GLN A 141 16.47 9.96 12.52
CA GLN A 141 17.38 9.81 13.68
C GLN A 141 18.81 10.27 13.38
N VAL A 142 19.36 9.89 12.23
CA VAL A 142 20.72 10.29 11.84
C VAL A 142 20.83 11.82 11.70
N ARG A 143 19.78 12.49 11.21
CA ARG A 143 19.78 13.96 11.09
C ARG A 143 19.71 14.66 12.45
N SER A 144 19.01 14.09 13.44
CA SER A 144 18.99 14.66 14.80
C SER A 144 20.33 14.54 15.52
N GLU A 145 21.09 13.46 15.29
CA GLU A 145 22.44 13.30 15.88
C GLU A 145 23.42 14.32 15.31
N LEU A 146 23.40 14.56 13.99
CA LEU A 146 24.25 15.56 13.34
C LEU A 146 23.94 17.01 13.78
N LEU A 147 22.66 17.33 14.02
CA LEU A 147 22.25 18.63 14.55
C LEU A 147 22.62 18.82 16.03
N GLY A 148 22.75 17.74 16.80
CA GLY A 148 23.26 17.75 18.17
C GLY A 148 24.76 18.08 18.23
N GLU A 149 25.56 17.51 17.33
CA GLU A 149 27.00 17.78 17.26
C GLU A 149 27.32 19.19 16.73
N GLN A 150 26.52 19.74 15.81
CA GLN A 150 26.71 21.11 15.31
C GLN A 150 26.37 22.20 16.34
N ARG A 151 25.55 21.93 17.36
CA ARG A 151 25.28 22.87 18.46
C ARG A 151 26.39 22.91 19.52
N LEU A 152 27.29 21.93 19.52
CA LEU A 152 28.39 21.81 20.49
C LEU A 152 29.73 22.37 19.94
N ARG A 153 29.72 22.94 18.73
CA ARG A 153 30.83 23.70 18.14
C ARG A 153 30.43 25.15 17.95
#